data_AF-A0A525CXU1-F1
#
_entry.id   AF-A0A525CXU1-F1
#
_cell.length_a   1.000
_cell.length_b   1.000
_cell.length_c   1.000
_cell.angle_alpha   90.00
_cell.angle_beta   90.00
_cell.angle_gamma   90.00
#
_symmetry.space_group_name_H-M   'P 1'
#
loop_
_entity.id
_entity.type
_entity.pdbx_description
1 polymer ?
#
loop_
_entity_poly.entity_id
_entity_poly.type
_entity_poly.pdbx_seq_one_letter_code
_entity_poly.pdbx_strand_id
1 'polypeptide(L)'
;LAILLDLTASLIANGQSTREVSRQDNDSGVSQIFIAIDVVSKMGAETVSNKVDAILHDLLYTLPLDPASKVRYPGQGLFSKRTENLKKGIPVDSTLWQAIQKL
;
A
#
# COMPACT_ATOMS: atom_id res chain seq x y z
N LEU A 1 -1.53 -11.32 -11.11
CA LEU A 1 -2.27 -11.12 -9.84
C LEU A 1 -3.66 -10.51 -10.05
N ALA A 2 -3.83 -9.49 -10.91
CA ALA A 2 -5.09 -8.76 -11.09
C ALA A 2 -6.34 -9.65 -11.26
N ILE A 3 -6.30 -10.67 -12.14
CA ILE A 3 -7.44 -11.58 -12.37
C ILE A 3 -7.82 -12.35 -11.09
N LEU A 4 -6.84 -12.81 -10.32
CA LEU A 4 -7.10 -13.51 -9.05
C LEU A 4 -7.79 -12.57 -8.06
N LEU A 5 -7.32 -11.33 -7.93
CA LEU A 5 -7.93 -10.36 -7.03
C LEU A 5 -9.37 -10.05 -7.43
N ASP A 6 -9.62 -9.84 -8.73
CA ASP A 6 -10.96 -9.58 -9.27
C ASP A 6 -11.92 -10.74 -9.00
N LEU A 7 -11.48 -11.98 -9.26
CA LEU A 7 -12.26 -13.18 -8.97
C LEU A 7 -12.52 -13.34 -7.47
N THR A 8 -11.50 -13.17 -6.63
CA THR A 8 -11.69 -13.31 -5.18
C THR A 8 -12.65 -12.25 -4.65
N ALA A 9 -12.48 -10.98 -5.03
CA ALA A 9 -13.30 -9.88 -4.56
C ALA A 9 -14.75 -10.04 -5.02
N SER A 10 -14.98 -10.32 -6.31
CA SER A 10 -16.33 -10.52 -6.83
C SER A 10 -17.03 -11.74 -6.24
N LEU A 11 -16.35 -12.89 -6.14
CA LEU A 11 -16.97 -14.12 -5.65
C LEU A 11 -17.21 -14.13 -4.13
N ILE A 12 -16.23 -13.71 -3.33
CA ILE A 12 -16.35 -13.76 -1.85
C ILE A 12 -17.32 -12.70 -1.35
N ALA A 13 -17.26 -11.49 -1.91
CA ALA A 13 -18.19 -10.42 -1.54
C ALA A 13 -19.56 -10.56 -2.23
N ASN A 14 -19.72 -11.53 -3.14
CA ASN A 14 -20.85 -11.62 -4.08
C ASN A 14 -21.12 -10.26 -4.75
N GLY A 15 -20.04 -9.58 -5.13
CA GLY A 15 -20.05 -8.27 -5.76
C GLY A 15 -19.67 -8.34 -7.23
N GLN A 16 -19.53 -7.17 -7.86
CA GLN A 16 -19.22 -7.07 -9.27
C GLN A 16 -17.73 -7.26 -9.56
N SER A 17 -17.44 -7.91 -10.67
CA SER A 17 -16.12 -7.99 -11.30
C SER A 17 -15.77 -6.70 -12.03
N THR A 18 -14.48 -6.52 -12.36
CA THR A 18 -13.97 -5.38 -13.14
C THR A 18 -14.64 -5.30 -14.52
N ARG A 19 -15.04 -6.43 -15.09
CA ARG A 19 -15.81 -6.49 -16.35
C ARG A 19 -17.22 -5.91 -16.19
N GLU A 20 -17.86 -6.11 -15.03
CA GLU A 20 -19.20 -5.62 -14.76
C GLU A 20 -19.20 -4.15 -14.36
N VAL A 21 -18.22 -3.73 -13.54
CA VAL A 21 -18.01 -2.32 -13.17
C VAL A 21 -17.75 -1.47 -14.41
N SER A 22 -16.90 -1.92 -15.34
CA SER A 22 -16.56 -1.16 -16.56
C SER A 22 -17.72 -0.95 -17.55
N ARG A 23 -18.88 -1.56 -17.31
CA ARG A 23 -20.09 -1.38 -18.11
C ARG A 23 -21.06 -0.37 -17.51
N GLN A 24 -20.74 0.20 -16.36
CA GLN A 24 -21.54 1.24 -15.71
C GLN A 24 -21.07 2.61 -16.16
N ASP A 25 -21.98 3.59 -16.07
CA ASP A 25 -21.68 5.00 -16.37
C ASP A 25 -20.74 5.63 -15.33
N ASN A 26 -20.60 5.00 -14.16
CA ASN A 26 -19.68 5.38 -13.10
C ASN A 26 -18.92 4.17 -12.56
N ASP A 27 -17.69 4.37 -12.07
CA ASP A 27 -16.89 3.33 -11.42
C ASP A 27 -17.38 3.06 -9.98
N SER A 28 -18.67 2.81 -9.81
CA SER A 28 -19.30 2.48 -8.52
C SER A 28 -19.54 0.98 -8.37
N GLY A 29 -19.91 0.52 -7.17
CA GLY A 29 -20.20 -0.90 -6.92
C GLY A 29 -18.98 -1.82 -6.88
N VAL A 30 -17.78 -1.27 -6.65
CA VAL A 30 -16.54 -2.06 -6.61
C VAL A 30 -16.51 -3.05 -5.45
N SER A 31 -15.99 -4.25 -5.72
CA SER A 31 -15.81 -5.31 -4.73
C SER A 31 -14.48 -5.14 -3.98
N GLN A 32 -14.49 -5.28 -2.64
CA GLN A 32 -13.31 -5.12 -1.80
C GLN A 32 -13.19 -6.26 -0.78
N ILE A 33 -11.94 -6.66 -0.48
CA ILE A 33 -11.62 -7.65 0.55
C ILE A 33 -10.64 -7.04 1.54
N PHE A 34 -10.90 -7.25 2.83
CA PHE A 34 -9.99 -6.92 3.92
C PHE A 34 -9.59 -8.19 4.66
N ILE A 35 -8.29 -8.38 4.90
CA ILE A 35 -7.74 -9.54 5.60
C ILE A 35 -6.90 -9.05 6.76
N ALA A 36 -7.22 -9.51 7.97
CA ALA A 36 -6.40 -9.30 9.16
C ALA A 36 -5.86 -10.65 9.65
N ILE A 37 -4.55 -10.74 9.87
CA ILE A 37 -3.88 -11.94 10.35
C ILE A 37 -3.17 -11.59 11.64
N ASP A 38 -3.62 -12.17 12.76
CA ASP A 38 -2.96 -12.02 14.04
C ASP A 38 -1.89 -13.10 14.23
N VAL A 39 -0.65 -12.74 13.90
CA VAL A 39 0.52 -13.59 14.10
C VAL A 39 1.07 -13.50 15.53
N VAL A 40 0.76 -12.42 16.25
CA VAL A 40 1.33 -12.14 17.57
C VAL A 40 0.73 -13.07 18.61
N SER A 41 -0.59 -13.31 18.58
CA SER A 41 -1.23 -14.26 19.53
C SER A 41 -0.74 -15.70 19.39
N LYS A 42 -0.19 -16.08 18.22
CA LYS A 42 0.30 -17.42 17.95
C LYS A 42 1.80 -17.59 18.22
N MET A 43 2.60 -16.56 17.95
CA MET A 43 4.07 -16.67 17.96
C MET A 43 4.73 -15.90 19.11
N GLY A 44 4.00 -14.99 19.77
CA GLY A 44 4.54 -14.06 20.75
C GLY A 44 5.17 -12.82 20.11
N ALA A 45 4.99 -11.66 20.75
CA ALA A 45 5.42 -10.36 20.19
C ALA A 45 6.94 -10.27 19.98
N GLU A 46 7.73 -10.77 20.93
CA GLU A 46 9.20 -10.76 20.85
C GLU A 46 9.71 -11.59 19.66
N THR A 47 9.20 -12.80 19.48
CA THR A 47 9.54 -13.67 18.35
C THR A 47 9.23 -13.01 17.01
N VAL A 48 8.08 -12.33 16.90
CA VAL A 48 7.68 -11.61 15.69
C VAL A 48 8.63 -10.44 15.43
N SER A 49 8.94 -9.63 16.45
CA SER A 49 9.88 -8.50 16.31
C SER A 49 11.25 -8.99 15.86
N ASN A 50 11.84 -9.97 16.56
CA ASN A 50 13.17 -10.48 16.26
C ASN A 50 13.25 -11.03 14.82
N LYS A 51 12.20 -11.70 14.33
CA LYS A 51 12.14 -12.17 12.94
C LYS A 51 12.07 -11.04 11.94
N VAL A 52 11.25 -10.02 12.20
CA VAL A 52 11.15 -8.84 11.33
C VAL A 52 12.49 -8.09 11.30
N ASP A 53 13.12 -7.89 12.45
CA ASP A 53 14.39 -7.17 12.57
C ASP A 53 15.52 -7.90 11.82
N ALA A 54 15.59 -9.23 11.93
CA ALA A 54 16.55 -10.04 11.17
C ALA A 54 16.36 -9.90 9.65
N ILE A 55 15.13 -10.01 9.16
CA ILE A 55 14.82 -9.86 7.72
C ILE A 55 15.16 -8.45 7.23
N LEU A 56 14.83 -7.42 8.02
CA LEU A 56 15.13 -6.04 7.67
C LEU A 56 16.63 -5.78 7.65
N HIS A 57 17.38 -6.36 8.59
CA HIS A 57 18.84 -6.31 8.60
C HIS A 57 19.40 -6.92 7.30
N ASP A 58 19.01 -8.14 6.96
CA ASP A 58 19.51 -8.82 5.75
C ASP A 58 19.22 -8.01 4.48
N LEU A 59 18.01 -7.43 4.39
CA LEU A 59 17.63 -6.59 3.26
C LEU A 59 18.47 -5.30 3.19
N LEU A 60 18.54 -4.55 4.29
CA LEU A 60 19.11 -3.19 4.28
C LEU A 60 20.64 -3.17 4.21
N TYR A 61 21.31 -4.24 4.66
CA TYR A 61 22.76 -4.38 4.58
C TYR A 61 23.24 -5.07 3.30
N THR A 62 22.32 -5.44 2.40
CA THR A 62 22.68 -5.94 1.07
C THR A 62 23.37 -4.86 0.24
N LEU A 63 24.45 -5.23 -0.47
CA LEU A 63 25.15 -4.36 -1.40
C LEU A 63 24.23 -3.97 -2.58
N PRO A 64 23.91 -2.68 -2.77
CA PRO A 64 23.10 -2.27 -3.91
C PRO A 64 23.90 -2.44 -5.21
N LEU A 65 23.20 -2.78 -6.30
CA LEU A 65 23.79 -2.87 -7.63
C LEU A 65 24.29 -1.50 -8.13
N ASP A 66 23.59 -0.43 -7.77
CA ASP A 66 23.99 0.95 -8.00
C ASP A 66 24.38 1.60 -6.67
N PRO A 67 25.65 2.02 -6.47
CA PRO A 67 26.10 2.70 -5.26
C PRO A 67 25.36 4.00 -4.95
N ALA A 68 24.73 4.66 -5.93
CA ALA A 68 23.93 5.85 -5.72
C ALA A 68 22.52 5.55 -5.19
N SER A 69 22.08 4.30 -5.27
CA SER A 69 20.75 3.84 -4.88
C SER A 69 20.73 3.28 -3.46
N LYS A 70 19.69 3.63 -2.69
CA LYS A 70 19.47 3.07 -1.35
C LYS A 70 18.51 1.88 -1.43
N VAL A 71 18.90 0.74 -0.86
CA VAL A 71 17.99 -0.40 -0.64
C VAL A 71 16.88 0.03 0.32
N ARG A 72 15.63 -0.31 0.00
CA ARG A 72 14.46 0.06 0.79
C ARG A 72 13.43 -1.06 0.80
N TYR A 73 12.71 -1.20 1.91
CA TYR A 73 11.53 -2.06 1.98
C TYR A 73 10.26 -1.33 1.54
N PRO A 74 9.22 -2.05 1.07
CA PRO A 74 7.94 -1.46 0.70
C PRO A 74 7.36 -0.59 1.84
N GLY A 75 6.98 0.64 1.52
CA GLY A 75 6.43 1.59 2.49
C GLY A 75 7.45 2.44 3.26
N GLN A 76 8.75 2.13 3.25
CA GLN A 76 9.76 2.93 3.97
C GLN A 76 9.79 4.40 3.53
N GLY A 77 9.61 4.66 2.24
CA GLY A 77 9.54 6.03 1.69
C GLY A 77 8.30 6.81 2.14
N LEU A 78 7.20 6.12 2.45
CA LEU A 78 5.96 6.77 2.89
C LEU A 78 6.13 7.43 4.25
N PHE A 79 6.84 6.78 5.18
CA PHE A 79 7.12 7.34 6.50
C PHE A 79 7.91 8.66 6.39
N SER A 80 8.97 8.67 5.59
CA SER A 80 9.81 9.86 5.37
C SER A 80 8.99 11.02 4.78
N LYS A 81 8.21 10.75 3.72
CA LYS A 81 7.34 11.74 3.10
C LYS A 81 6.28 12.26 4.07
N ARG A 82 5.67 11.38 4.88
CA ARG A 82 4.68 11.78 5.90
C ARG A 82 5.29 12.71 6.95
N THR A 83 6.47 12.38 7.48
CA THR A 83 7.18 13.23 8.45
C THR A 83 7.52 14.59 7.86
N GLU A 84 7.97 14.64 6.61
CA GLU A 84 8.25 15.89 5.91
C GLU A 84 6.97 16.72 5.70
N ASN A 85 5.91 16.10 5.18
CA ASN A 85 4.63 16.77 4.92
C ASN A 85 3.99 17.32 6.21
N LEU A 86 4.14 16.62 7.35
CA LEU A 86 3.68 17.13 8.64
C LEU A 86 4.44 18.38 9.10
N LYS A 87 5.71 18.53 8.71
CA LYS A 87 6.55 19.68 9.08
C LYS A 87 6.43 20.85 8.11
N LYS A 88 6.35 20.56 6.80
CA LYS A 88 6.45 21.56 5.72
C LYS A 88 5.11 21.83 5.02
N GLY A 89 4.06 21.08 5.37
CA GLY A 89 2.80 21.06 4.63
C GLY A 89 2.80 20.00 3.53
N ILE A 90 1.60 19.63 3.06
CA ILE A 90 1.43 18.66 1.96
C ILE A 90 1.67 19.41 0.64
N PRO A 91 2.65 19.00 -0.19
CA PRO A 91 2.82 19.59 -1.50
C PRO A 91 1.64 19.20 -2.39
N VAL A 92 1.03 20.20 -3.02
CA VAL A 92 -0.07 20.03 -3.98
C VAL A 92 0.35 20.68 -5.30
N ASP A 93 0.10 20.00 -6.41
CA ASP A 93 0.30 20.59 -7.73
C ASP A 93 -0.56 21.85 -7.90
N SER A 94 0.03 22.90 -8.46
CA SER A 94 -0.64 24.20 -8.59
C SER A 94 -1.88 24.14 -9.50
N THR A 95 -1.85 23.33 -10.55
CA THR A 95 -2.98 23.15 -11.48
C THR A 95 -4.11 22.44 -10.78
N LEU A 96 -3.80 21.37 -10.03
CA LEU A 96 -4.77 20.65 -9.21
C LEU A 96 -5.38 21.57 -8.13
N TRP A 97 -4.57 22.38 -7.47
CA TRP A 97 -5.05 23.30 -6.43
C TRP A 97 -6.03 24.33 -6.99
N GLN A 98 -5.74 24.91 -8.16
CA GLN A 98 -6.65 25.83 -8.84
C GLN A 98 -7.96 25.17 -9.26
N ALA A 99 -7.94 23.89 -9.66
CA ALA A 99 -9.15 23.15 -9.99
C ALA A 99 -10.02 22.94 -8.73
N ILE A 100 -9.41 22.57 -7.60
CA ILE A 100 -10.12 22.39 -6.32
C ILE A 100 -10.77 23.70 -5.85
N GLN A 101 -10.09 24.84 -6.01
CA GLN A 101 -10.63 26.15 -5.62
C GLN A 101 -11.86 26.61 -6.44
N LYS A 102 -12.17 25.92 -7.56
CA LYS A 102 -13.33 26.20 -8.43
C LYS A 102 -14.49 25.23 -8.23
N LEU A 103 -14.32 24.20 -7.38
CA LEU A 103 -15.41 23.31 -6.95
C LEU A 103 -16.36 24.06 -6.01
#